data_AF-A0A377DC62-F1
#
_entry.id   AF-A0A377DC62-F1
#
_cell.length_a   1.000
_cell.length_b   1.000
_cell.length_c   1.000
_cell.angle_alpha   90.00
_cell.angle_beta   90.00
_cell.angle_gamma   90.00
#
_symmetry.space_group_name_H-M   'P 1'
#
loop_
_entity.id
_entity.type
_entity.pdbx_description
1 polymer ?
#
loop_
_entity_poly.entity_id
_entity_poly.type
_entity_poly.pdbx_seq_one_letter_code
_entity_poly.pdbx_strand_id
1 'polypeptide(L)' 'MADLLWSDPSHTPEVAAAQYVDADKGVADTKAALDGARYILMERFAEDAAPAGKST' A
#
# COMPACT_ATOMS: atom_id res chain seq x y z
N MET A 1 2.47 -4.81 -4.82
CA MET A 1 2.34 -4.72 -3.35
C MET A 1 1.00 -4.14 -2.91
N ALA A 2 0.67 -2.90 -3.30
CA ALA A 2 -0.56 -2.24 -2.88
C ALA A 2 -1.85 -3.03 -3.25
N ASP A 3 -1.94 -3.58 -4.47
CA ASP A 3 -3.11 -4.38 -4.87
C ASP A 3 -3.28 -5.68 -4.07
N LEU A 4 -2.17 -6.26 -3.62
CA LEU A 4 -2.13 -7.54 -2.88
C LEU A 4 -2.59 -7.34 -1.42
N LEU A 5 -2.21 -6.21 -0.82
CA LEU A 5 -2.70 -5.75 0.48
C LEU A 5 -4.16 -5.29 0.44
N TRP A 6 -4.60 -4.79 -0.71
CA TRP A 6 -5.98 -4.37 -0.92
C TRP A 6 -6.95 -5.54 -1.09
N SER A 7 -6.54 -6.59 -1.82
CA SER A 7 -7.42 -7.74 -2.08
C SER A 7 -7.65 -8.62 -0.86
N ASP A 8 -6.68 -8.71 0.04
CA ASP A 8 -6.77 -9.54 1.23
C ASP A 8 -5.99 -8.92 2.40
N PRO A 9 -6.67 -8.22 3.32
CA PRO A 9 -6.04 -7.63 4.49
C PRO A 9 -5.52 -8.67 5.51
N SER A 10 -5.78 -9.98 5.30
CA SER A 10 -5.15 -11.04 6.10
C SER A 10 -3.70 -11.33 5.69
N HIS A 11 -3.27 -10.88 4.51
CA HIS A 11 -1.87 -10.98 4.11
C HIS A 11 -1.00 -10.09 5.00
N THR A 12 0.08 -10.68 5.50
CA THR A 12 1.05 -10.01 6.36
C THR A 12 1.85 -8.98 5.54
N PRO A 13 1.65 -7.67 5.76
CA PRO A 13 2.29 -6.63 4.98
C PRO A 13 3.81 -6.70 5.06
N GLU A 14 4.36 -7.10 6.21
CA GLU A 14 5.79 -7.24 6.42
C GLU A 14 6.40 -8.32 5.51
N VAL A 15 5.69 -9.43 5.28
CA VAL A 15 6.14 -10.52 4.40
C VAL A 15 6.07 -10.10 2.93
N ALA A 16 5.01 -9.39 2.55
CA ALA A 16 4.88 -8.82 1.23
C ALA A 16 5.88 -7.68 0.99
N ALA A 17 6.30 -6.94 2.01
CA ALA A 17 7.25 -5.85 1.91
C ALA A 17 8.70 -6.33 1.80
N ALA A 18 9.05 -7.43 2.46
CA ALA A 18 10.41 -7.97 2.48
C ALA A 18 10.94 -8.30 1.07
N GLN A 19 10.04 -8.70 0.17
CA GLN A 19 10.33 -9.00 -1.24
C GLN A 19 10.50 -7.76 -2.13
N TYR A 20 10.19 -6.55 -1.63
CA TYR A 20 10.41 -5.28 -2.32
C TYR A 20 11.53 -4.43 -1.70
N VAL A 21 12.27 -4.96 -0.72
CA VAL A 21 13.45 -4.30 -0.16
C VAL A 21 14.56 -4.32 -1.19
N ASP A 22 15.01 -3.14 -1.60
CA ASP A 22 16.00 -2.93 -2.63
C ASP A 22 16.74 -1.61 -2.36
N ALA A 23 17.89 -1.72 -1.69
CA ALA A 23 18.68 -0.56 -1.30
C ALA A 23 19.16 0.26 -2.51
N ASP A 24 19.38 -0.39 -3.65
CA ASP A 24 19.82 0.26 -4.89
C ASP A 24 18.70 1.10 -5.52
N LYS A 25 17.44 0.75 -5.25
CA LYS A 25 16.25 1.56 -5.60
C LYS A 25 15.81 2.53 -4.52
N GLY A 26 16.58 2.66 -3.43
CA GLY A 26 16.26 3.53 -2.30
C GLY A 26 15.30 2.95 -1.28
N VAL A 27 15.01 1.65 -1.34
CA VAL A 27 14.17 0.92 -0.37
C VAL A 27 15.07 0.14 0.58
N ALA A 28 15.60 0.83 1.60
CA ALA A 28 16.63 0.28 2.48
C ALA A 28 16.16 -0.89 3.36
N ASP A 29 14.88 -0.92 3.73
CA ASP A 29 14.31 -1.93 4.60
C ASP A 29 12.81 -2.16 4.33
N THR A 30 12.26 -3.13 5.05
CA THR A 30 10.85 -3.53 4.97
C THR A 30 9.92 -2.37 5.33
N LYS A 31 10.36 -1.47 6.21
CA LYS A 31 9.58 -0.30 6.63
C LYS A 31 9.51 0.73 5.50
N ALA A 32 10.61 1.01 4.82
CA ALA A 32 10.63 1.88 3.64
C ALA A 32 9.70 1.35 2.53
N ALA A 33 9.68 0.04 2.30
CA ALA A 33 8.77 -0.60 1.35
C ALA A 33 7.29 -0.43 1.76
N LEU A 34 6.98 -0.60 3.05
CA LEU A 34 5.65 -0.39 3.61
C LEU A 34 5.21 1.06 3.55
N ASP A 35 6.10 2.01 3.85
CA ASP A 35 5.80 3.44 3.81
C ASP A 35 5.47 3.88 2.37
N GLY A 36 6.21 3.37 1.37
CA GLY A 36 5.90 3.58 -0.05
C GLY A 36 4.55 2.98 -0.46
N ALA A 37 4.28 1.73 -0.07
CA ALA A 37 2.99 1.08 -0.34
C ALA A 37 1.81 1.80 0.35
N ARG A 38 2.02 2.30 1.57
CA ARG A 38 1.03 3.06 2.33
C ARG A 38 0.71 4.39 1.65
N TYR A 39 1.71 5.08 1.11
CA TYR A 39 1.50 6.34 0.40
C TYR A 39 0.61 6.14 -0.83
N ILE A 40 0.90 5.10 -1.62
CA ILE A 40 0.11 4.70 -2.80
C ILE A 40 -1.33 4.33 -2.38
N LEU A 41 -1.49 3.55 -1.31
CA LEU A 41 -2.81 3.20 -0.78
C LEU A 41 -3.55 4.45 -0.28
N MET A 42 -2.87 5.38 0.38
CA MET A 42 -3.47 6.60 0.93
C MET A 42 -3.95 7.55 -0.17
N GLU A 43 -3.19 7.73 -1.25
CA GLU A 43 -3.63 8.46 -2.44
C GLU A 43 -4.84 7.80 -3.08
N ARG A 44 -4.83 6.46 -3.18
CA ARG A 44 -5.95 5.70 -3.73
C ARG A 44 -7.18 5.74 -2.85
N PHE A 45 -7.04 5.70 -1.52
CA PHE A 45 -8.13 5.94 -0.57
C PHE A 45 -8.65 7.37 -0.64
N ALA A 46 -7.79 8.37 -0.88
CA ALA A 46 -8.20 9.76 -1.02
C ALA A 46 -8.94 10.01 -2.35
N GLU A 47 -8.55 9.36 -3.44
CA GLU A 47 -9.27 9.37 -4.72
C GLU A 47 -10.57 8.55 -4.69
N ASP A 48 -10.54 7.36 -4.09
CA ASP A 48 -11.70 6.47 -3.98
C ASP A 48 -12.67 6.90 -2.86
N ALA A 49 -12.24 7.78 -1.96
CA ALA A 49 -13.12 8.60 -1.12
C ALA A 49 -13.85 9.70 -1.90
N ALA A 50 -14.03 9.54 -3.22
CA ALA A 50 -15.23 10.04 -3.85
C ALA A 50 -16.42 9.54 -3.00
N PRO A 51 -17.14 10.44 -2.31
CA PRO A 51 -18.11 10.01 -1.32
C PRO A 51 -19.11 9.08 -2.00
N ALA A 52 -19.29 7.89 -1.45
CA ALA A 52 -20.47 7.06 -1.70
C ALA A 52 -21.70 7.85 -1.17
N GLY A 53 -22.08 8.86 -1.94
CA GLY A 53 -23.02 9.90 -1.64
C GLY A 53 -23.71 10.34 -2.93
N LYS A 54 -24.07 9.37 -3.76
CA LYS A 54 -25.17 9.52 -4.73
C LYS A 54 -26.34 8.68 -4.24
N SER A 55 -27.11 9.24 -3.32
CA SER A 55 -28.47 8.81 -3.02
C SER A 55 -29.22 10.00 -2.42
N THR A 56 -29.54 10.96 -3.29
CA THR A 56 -30.82 11.70 -3.32
C THR A 56 -30.91 12.47 -4.64
#